data_AF-A0A8J1THR1-F1
#
_entry.id   AF-A0A8J1THR1-F1
#
_cell.length_a   1.000
_cell.length_b   1.000
_cell.length_c   1.000
_cell.angle_alpha   90.00
_cell.angle_beta   90.00
_cell.angle_gamma   90.00
#
_symmetry.space_group_name_H-M   'P 1'
#
loop_
_entity.id
_entity.type
_entity.pdbx_description
1 polymer ?
#
loop_
_entity_poly.entity_id
_entity_poly.type
_entity_poly.pdbx_seq_one_letter_code
_entity_poly.pdbx_strand_id
1 'polypeptide(L)'
;METDACFSAFRNAKRSITFGLCNETHTVLADKVKSTNHDDSSVQRHETIATKEILNDFKQEGIKVRCIVHDSNNSVSKVVKDDFPEVKEQKDVWHVIKNVMSSFKKISKGTKKTENICWHGQLFDKYDGIKNHIWYSIMHSGNDETLLRDSLDAIVSHYQGYHESCRLTSHCVRNPRYAPSRVLLTDPIAIDLLSKFVHDTSIYKNPHLVLEGLSTSYVEAANNALRSFLPKRHSFGDTSFQVRVDLFILHWNENVNRPFKRAVVPQNEGTPRENSGRKYQSKKTFQYLEKIWISYLEA
;
A
#
# COMPACT_ATOMS: atom_id res chain seq x y z
N MET A 1 0.87 -2.37 12.71
CA MET A 1 1.71 -1.17 12.60
C MET A 1 2.03 -0.98 11.13
N GLU A 2 1.85 0.23 10.60
CA GLU A 2 2.28 0.60 9.24
C GLU A 2 3.46 1.55 9.36
N THR A 3 4.49 1.40 8.51
CA THR A 3 5.69 2.24 8.54
C THR A 3 6.12 2.66 7.15
N ASP A 4 6.61 3.89 7.01
CA ASP A 4 7.27 4.42 5.81
C ASP A 4 8.17 5.60 6.23
N ALA A 5 9.17 5.91 5.39
CA ALA A 5 10.06 7.03 5.59
C ALA A 5 9.73 8.21 4.66
N CYS A 6 9.54 9.39 5.24
CA CYS A 6 9.44 10.64 4.49
C CYS A 6 10.74 11.44 4.52
N PHE A 7 11.18 11.87 3.34
CA PHE A 7 12.39 12.67 3.14
C PHE A 7 12.08 14.17 3.07
N SER A 8 12.88 15.00 3.74
CA SER A 8 12.90 16.45 3.52
C SER A 8 13.73 16.78 2.27
N ALA A 9 13.16 17.53 1.31
CA ALA A 9 13.77 17.64 -0.02
C ALA A 9 14.63 18.90 -0.20
N PHE A 10 15.91 18.77 0.12
CA PHE A 10 16.95 19.50 -0.61
C PHE A 10 17.80 18.48 -1.38
N ARG A 11 18.53 18.92 -2.42
CA ARG A 11 19.33 18.06 -3.32
C ARG A 11 20.30 17.11 -2.60
N ASN A 12 20.55 17.35 -1.30
CA ASN A 12 21.09 16.40 -0.34
C ASN A 12 20.08 16.29 0.82
N ALA A 13 19.23 15.26 0.83
CA ALA A 13 18.27 15.05 1.91
C ALA A 13 19.04 14.75 3.20
N LYS A 14 19.32 15.79 4.00
CA LYS A 14 20.11 15.64 5.23
C LYS A 14 19.36 14.85 6.28
N ARG A 15 18.02 14.83 6.24
CA ARG A 15 17.19 14.18 7.24
C ARG A 15 16.00 13.45 6.65
N SER A 16 15.67 12.33 7.27
CA SER A 16 14.52 11.47 7.00
C SER A 16 13.74 11.25 8.29
N ILE A 17 12.44 11.08 8.19
CA ILE A 17 11.58 10.74 9.32
C ILE A 17 10.87 9.44 8.97
N THR A 18 10.87 8.48 9.89
CA THR A 18 10.06 7.27 9.78
C THR A 18 9.02 7.28 10.87
N PHE A 19 7.77 7.00 10.52
CA PHE A 19 6.66 6.94 11.48
C PHE A 19 6.15 5.51 11.60
N GLY A 20 5.78 5.11 12.81
CA GLY A 20 4.95 3.94 13.08
C GLY A 20 3.51 4.37 13.30
N LEU A 21 2.63 4.09 12.34
CA LEU A 21 1.19 4.28 12.49
C LEU A 21 0.53 3.03 13.04
N CYS A 22 -0.46 3.22 13.91
CA CYS A 22 -1.39 2.16 14.28
C CYS A 22 -2.33 1.87 13.10
N ASN A 23 -2.50 0.59 12.74
CA ASN A 23 -3.37 0.19 11.63
C ASN A 23 -4.87 0.38 11.95
N GLU A 24 -5.26 0.37 13.23
CA GLU A 24 -6.67 0.47 13.64
C GLU A 24 -7.08 1.93 13.89
N THR A 25 -6.22 2.68 14.58
CA THR A 25 -6.50 4.08 14.95
C THR A 25 -5.88 5.07 13.98
N HIS A 26 -5.01 4.66 13.06
CA HIS A 26 -4.30 5.53 12.11
C HIS A 26 -3.45 6.64 12.78
N THR A 27 -3.26 6.59 14.10
CA THR A 27 -2.46 7.54 14.87
C THR A 27 -0.99 7.15 14.82
N VAL A 28 -0.11 8.14 14.86
CA VAL A 28 1.33 7.96 15.07
C VAL A 28 1.56 7.50 16.51
N LEU A 29 2.20 6.35 16.65
CA LEU A 29 2.60 5.77 17.94
C LEU A 29 4.07 6.04 18.27
N ALA A 30 4.92 6.08 17.24
CA ALA A 30 6.33 6.38 17.37
C ALA A 30 6.86 7.05 16.10
N ASP A 31 7.91 7.83 16.27
CA ASP A 31 8.66 8.43 15.17
C ASP A 31 10.17 8.34 15.44
N LYS A 32 10.94 8.30 14.36
CA LYS A 32 12.40 8.42 14.42
C LYS A 32 12.88 9.33 13.31
N VAL A 33 13.63 10.35 13.71
CA VAL A 33 14.35 11.24 12.79
C VAL A 33 15.77 10.71 12.63
N LYS A 34 16.22 10.61 11.38
CA LYS A 34 17.58 10.19 11.02
C LYS A 34 18.25 11.25 10.18
N SER A 35 19.51 11.52 10.46
CA SER A 35 20.34 12.55 9.82
C SER A 35 21.57 11.94 9.16
N THR A 36 21.88 12.38 7.94
CA THR A 36 23.04 11.89 7.19
C THR A 36 24.38 12.22 7.85
N ASN A 37 24.38 13.22 8.73
CA ASN A 37 25.58 13.70 9.41
C ASN A 37 25.87 12.95 10.71
N HIS A 38 24.86 12.34 11.32
CA HIS A 38 24.94 11.76 12.67
C HIS A 38 24.64 10.26 12.70
N ASP A 39 23.74 9.79 11.84
CA ASP A 39 23.25 8.40 11.88
C ASP A 39 23.91 7.54 10.79
N ASP A 40 23.56 7.77 9.51
CA ASP A 40 24.10 7.00 8.38
C ASP A 40 24.22 7.90 7.16
N SER A 41 25.31 7.84 6.42
CA SER A 41 25.51 8.68 5.24
C SER A 41 24.53 8.36 4.09
N SER A 42 23.93 7.17 4.10
CA SER A 42 22.95 6.70 3.13
C SER A 42 21.52 6.91 3.62
N VAL A 43 20.87 7.88 2.99
CA VAL A 43 19.44 8.20 3.14
C VAL A 43 18.54 6.97 2.94
N GLN A 44 18.93 6.04 2.07
CA GLN A 44 18.17 4.81 1.80
C GLN A 44 18.16 3.84 2.99
N ARG A 45 19.16 3.91 3.88
CA ARG A 45 19.23 3.04 5.07
C ARG A 45 18.49 3.61 6.27
N HIS A 46 18.16 4.91 6.25
CA HIS A 46 17.48 5.58 7.34
C HIS A 46 16.17 4.89 7.72
N GLU A 47 15.36 4.46 6.75
CA GLU A 47 14.11 3.75 7.00
C GLU A 47 14.35 2.45 7.76
N THR A 48 15.33 1.65 7.33
CA THR A 48 15.65 0.37 7.95
C THR A 48 16.15 0.54 9.38
N ILE A 49 17.06 1.50 9.60
CA ILE A 49 17.61 1.82 10.93
C ILE A 49 16.50 2.32 11.85
N ALA A 50 15.71 3.28 11.38
CA ALA A 50 14.60 3.85 12.14
C ALA A 50 13.53 2.81 12.48
N THR A 51 13.18 1.93 11.55
CA THR A 51 12.19 0.86 11.79
C THR A 51 12.70 -0.11 12.85
N LYS A 52 13.98 -0.47 12.82
CA LYS A 52 14.60 -1.32 13.85
C LYS A 52 14.54 -0.67 15.23
N GLU A 53 14.83 0.62 15.32
CA GLU A 53 14.75 1.37 16.58
C GLU A 53 13.31 1.45 17.10
N ILE A 54 12.33 1.76 16.26
CA ILE A 54 10.91 1.81 16.64
C ILE A 54 10.45 0.45 17.20
N LEU A 55 10.82 -0.66 16.54
CA LEU A 55 10.46 -2.00 17.02
C LEU A 55 11.14 -2.35 18.35
N ASN A 56 12.39 -1.92 18.54
CA ASN A 56 13.09 -2.10 19.82
C ASN A 56 12.45 -1.29 20.95
N ASP A 57 12.05 -0.04 20.69
CA ASP A 57 11.37 0.79 21.69
C ASP A 57 10.06 0.15 22.13
N PHE A 58 9.25 -0.33 21.18
CA PHE A 58 8.03 -1.07 21.50
C PHE A 58 8.30 -2.33 22.32
N LYS A 59 9.37 -3.06 22.02
CA LYS A 59 9.77 -4.23 22.80
C LYS A 59 10.19 -3.86 24.22
N GLN A 60 10.90 -2.75 24.41
CA GLN A 60 11.32 -2.24 25.72
C GLN A 60 10.12 -1.76 26.55
N GLU A 61 9.13 -1.14 25.92
CA GLU A 61 7.88 -0.69 26.54
C GLU A 61 6.89 -1.83 26.78
N GLY A 62 7.20 -3.07 26.37
CA GLY A 62 6.32 -4.23 26.50
C GLY A 62 5.14 -4.23 25.53
N ILE A 63 5.18 -3.42 24.49
CA ILE A 63 4.16 -3.35 23.44
C ILE A 63 4.39 -4.46 22.42
N LYS A 64 3.44 -5.40 22.35
CA LYS A 64 3.51 -6.53 21.41
C LYS A 64 3.02 -6.11 20.01
N VAL A 65 3.94 -5.98 19.06
CA VAL A 65 3.61 -5.71 17.66
C VAL A 65 3.15 -7.01 16.96
N ARG A 66 1.87 -7.09 16.57
CA ARG A 66 1.31 -8.25 15.85
C ARG A 66 1.85 -8.35 14.41
N CYS A 67 1.84 -7.22 13.71
CA CYS A 67 2.10 -7.16 12.28
C CYS A 67 2.71 -5.81 11.89
N ILE A 68 3.64 -5.83 10.94
CA ILE A 68 4.22 -4.66 10.28
C ILE A 68 3.83 -4.63 8.80
N VAL A 69 3.51 -3.45 8.28
CA VAL A 69 3.21 -3.20 6.86
C VAL A 69 4.16 -2.13 6.33
N HIS A 70 4.82 -2.39 5.20
CA HIS A 70 5.73 -1.44 4.54
C HIS A 70 5.72 -1.57 3.00
N ASP A 71 6.36 -0.62 2.32
CA ASP A 71 6.43 -0.56 0.84
C ASP A 71 7.51 -1.48 0.25
N SER A 72 7.35 -2.79 0.47
CA SER A 72 8.18 -3.84 -0.16
C SER A 72 9.70 -3.61 -0.07
N ASN A 73 10.19 -2.92 0.95
CA ASN A 73 11.61 -2.64 1.13
C ASN A 73 12.33 -3.89 1.64
N ASN A 74 13.16 -4.50 0.79
CA ASN A 74 13.86 -5.74 1.11
C ASN A 74 14.78 -5.62 2.35
N SER A 75 15.33 -4.43 2.62
CA SER A 75 16.16 -4.20 3.80
C SER A 75 15.34 -4.26 5.09
N VAL A 76 14.12 -3.69 5.07
CA VAL A 76 13.17 -3.78 6.19
C VAL A 76 12.69 -5.23 6.35
N SER A 77 12.34 -5.91 5.24
CA SER A 77 11.99 -7.33 5.26
C SER A 77 13.07 -8.18 5.93
N LYS A 78 14.34 -7.91 5.66
CA LYS A 78 15.46 -8.63 6.27
C LYS A 78 15.54 -8.38 7.78
N VAL A 79 15.44 -7.13 8.22
CA VAL A 79 15.45 -6.78 9.65
C VAL A 79 14.31 -7.45 10.39
N VAL A 80 13.09 -7.42 9.84
CA VAL A 80 11.93 -8.05 10.49
C VAL A 80 12.14 -9.56 10.62
N LYS A 81 12.66 -10.22 9.58
CA LYS A 81 12.90 -11.68 9.60
C LYS A 81 14.02 -12.09 10.55
N ASP A 82 15.12 -11.34 10.56
CA ASP A 82 16.33 -11.69 11.31
C ASP A 82 16.23 -11.29 12.80
N ASP A 83 15.73 -10.08 13.08
CA ASP A 83 15.74 -9.50 14.43
C ASP A 83 14.39 -9.64 15.19
N PHE A 84 13.27 -9.78 14.47
CA PHE A 84 11.92 -9.80 15.04
C PHE A 84 11.02 -10.89 14.44
N PRO A 85 11.43 -12.18 14.48
CA PRO A 85 10.69 -13.29 13.87
C PRO A 85 9.28 -13.49 14.44
N GLU A 86 8.99 -12.93 15.62
CA GLU A 86 7.66 -12.93 16.24
C GLU A 86 6.66 -11.99 15.56
N VAL A 87 7.13 -11.01 14.78
CA VAL A 87 6.29 -10.01 14.12
C VAL A 87 5.95 -10.49 12.70
N LYS A 88 4.64 -10.56 12.39
CA LYS A 88 4.20 -10.91 11.03
C LYS A 88 4.52 -9.77 10.06
N GLU A 89 5.17 -10.08 8.95
CA GLU A 89 5.39 -9.14 7.85
C GLU A 89 4.22 -9.15 6.87
N GLN A 90 3.73 -7.97 6.51
CA GLN A 90 2.83 -7.74 5.37
C GLN A 90 3.42 -6.65 4.46
N LYS A 91 3.05 -6.70 3.19
CA LYS A 91 3.39 -5.71 2.17
C LYS A 91 2.16 -4.93 1.77
N ASP A 92 2.39 -3.68 1.37
CA ASP A 92 1.34 -2.87 0.77
C ASP A 92 0.76 -3.57 -0.48
N VAL A 93 -0.53 -3.92 -0.42
CA VAL A 93 -1.23 -4.62 -1.49
C VAL A 93 -1.29 -3.81 -2.78
N TRP A 94 -1.49 -2.50 -2.68
CA TRP A 94 -1.58 -1.61 -3.84
C TRP A 94 -0.26 -1.55 -4.61
N HIS A 95 0.87 -1.35 -3.92
CA HIS A 95 2.20 -1.32 -4.53
C HIS A 95 2.58 -2.69 -5.10
N VAL A 96 2.26 -3.78 -4.41
CA VAL A 96 2.47 -5.14 -4.92
C VAL A 96 1.66 -5.37 -6.22
N ILE A 97 0.37 -5.04 -6.23
CA ILE A 97 -0.47 -5.18 -7.43
C ILE A 97 0.06 -4.29 -8.56
N LYS A 98 0.43 -3.04 -8.28
CA LYS A 98 0.97 -2.11 -9.27
C LYS A 98 2.25 -2.66 -9.92
N ASN A 99 3.14 -3.26 -9.13
CA ASN A 99 4.36 -3.89 -9.63
C ASN A 99 4.05 -5.10 -10.51
N VAL A 100 3.12 -5.97 -10.08
CA VAL A 100 2.64 -7.11 -10.88
C VAL A 100 2.05 -6.64 -12.21
N MET A 101 1.22 -5.60 -12.19
CA MET A 101 0.59 -5.06 -13.40
C MET A 101 1.58 -4.34 -14.32
N SER A 102 2.67 -3.79 -13.79
CA SER A 102 3.78 -3.28 -14.60
C SER A 102 4.44 -4.40 -15.43
N SER A 103 4.64 -5.57 -14.81
CA SER A 103 5.12 -6.77 -15.52
C SER A 103 4.09 -7.28 -16.54
N PHE A 104 2.79 -7.21 -16.24
CA PHE A 104 1.74 -7.60 -17.18
C PHE A 104 1.78 -6.80 -18.48
N LYS A 105 2.09 -5.50 -18.41
CA LYS A 105 2.17 -4.65 -19.60
C LYS A 105 3.14 -5.21 -20.64
N LYS A 106 4.23 -5.84 -20.21
CA LYS A 106 5.26 -6.44 -21.07
C LYS A 106 4.75 -7.62 -21.89
N ILE A 107 3.78 -8.38 -21.37
CA ILE A 107 3.18 -9.52 -22.09
C ILE A 107 1.93 -9.13 -22.88
N SER A 108 1.34 -7.97 -22.58
CA SER A 108 0.14 -7.48 -23.26
C SER A 108 0.44 -6.68 -24.54
N LYS A 109 1.61 -6.03 -24.61
CA LYS A 109 1.98 -5.10 -25.69
C LYS A 109 3.49 -5.13 -25.91
N GLY A 110 3.91 -5.05 -27.17
CA GLY A 110 5.32 -5.01 -27.55
C GLY A 110 5.50 -4.68 -29.03
N THR A 111 6.71 -4.93 -29.56
CA THR A 111 7.00 -4.72 -30.99
C THR A 111 6.56 -5.95 -31.80
N LYS A 112 6.22 -5.76 -33.08
CA LYS A 112 5.82 -6.88 -33.95
C LYS A 112 6.87 -8.00 -34.04
N LYS A 113 8.16 -7.66 -33.89
CA LYS A 113 9.26 -8.64 -33.91
C LYS A 113 9.21 -9.62 -32.73
N THR A 114 8.66 -9.21 -31.59
CA THR A 114 8.58 -10.02 -30.36
C THR A 114 7.18 -10.54 -30.08
N GLU A 115 6.25 -10.33 -31.02
CA GLU A 115 4.90 -10.86 -30.98
C GLU A 115 4.94 -12.40 -31.03
N ASN A 116 4.10 -13.05 -30.23
CA ASN A 116 4.07 -14.50 -30.03
C ASN A 116 5.32 -15.11 -29.36
N ILE A 117 6.26 -14.27 -28.88
CA ILE A 117 7.43 -14.72 -28.11
C ILE A 117 7.36 -14.16 -26.69
N CYS A 118 7.28 -12.83 -26.56
CA CYS A 118 7.29 -12.15 -25.28
C CYS A 118 5.94 -11.51 -24.93
N TRP A 119 5.08 -11.31 -25.92
CA TRP A 119 3.76 -10.71 -25.76
C TRP A 119 2.79 -11.25 -26.81
N HIS A 120 1.49 -11.15 -26.54
CA HIS A 120 0.46 -11.65 -27.45
C HIS A 120 -0.75 -10.72 -27.55
N GLY A 121 -1.29 -10.58 -28.76
CA GLY A 121 -2.41 -9.69 -29.07
C GLY A 121 -3.65 -9.94 -28.21
N GLN A 122 -4.02 -11.20 -27.95
CA GLN A 122 -5.21 -11.56 -27.13
C GLN A 122 -5.16 -11.07 -25.66
N LEU A 123 -4.01 -10.61 -25.16
CA LEU A 123 -3.84 -10.11 -23.79
C LEU A 123 -4.09 -8.60 -23.64
N PHE A 124 -4.30 -7.88 -24.74
CA PHE A 124 -4.33 -6.41 -24.77
C PHE A 124 -5.41 -5.75 -23.89
N ASP A 125 -6.58 -6.38 -23.75
CA ASP A 125 -7.75 -5.86 -23.04
C ASP A 125 -7.86 -6.38 -21.60
N LYS A 126 -6.98 -7.29 -21.17
CA LYS A 126 -7.07 -8.04 -19.90
C LYS A 126 -6.59 -7.28 -18.66
N TYR A 127 -5.85 -6.17 -18.85
CA TYR A 127 -5.17 -5.43 -17.80
C TYR A 127 -6.07 -5.12 -16.58
N ASP A 128 -7.19 -4.42 -16.78
CA ASP A 128 -8.05 -4.00 -15.66
C ASP A 128 -8.77 -5.18 -15.00
N GLY A 129 -9.06 -6.23 -15.77
CA GLY A 129 -9.71 -7.42 -15.26
C GLY A 129 -8.82 -8.20 -14.34
N ILE A 130 -7.60 -8.45 -14.77
CA ILE A 130 -6.59 -9.15 -13.97
C ILE A 130 -6.27 -8.34 -12.70
N LYS A 131 -6.06 -7.03 -12.83
CA LYS A 131 -5.83 -6.14 -11.68
C LYS A 131 -6.94 -6.26 -10.62
N ASN A 132 -8.21 -6.17 -11.07
CA ASN A 132 -9.35 -6.28 -10.18
C ASN A 132 -9.51 -7.69 -9.60
N HIS A 133 -9.23 -8.73 -10.40
CA HIS A 133 -9.30 -10.12 -9.95
C HIS A 133 -8.26 -10.40 -8.86
N ILE A 134 -7.02 -9.96 -9.04
CA ILE A 134 -5.95 -10.10 -8.05
C ILE A 134 -6.35 -9.38 -6.76
N TRP A 135 -6.79 -8.12 -6.86
CA TRP A 135 -7.26 -7.36 -5.69
C TRP A 135 -8.39 -8.07 -4.96
N TYR A 136 -9.40 -8.54 -5.71
CA TYR A 136 -10.53 -9.27 -5.14
C TYR A 136 -10.10 -10.57 -4.48
N SER A 137 -9.18 -11.31 -5.11
CA SER A 137 -8.65 -12.58 -4.60
C SER A 137 -7.95 -12.39 -3.26
N ILE A 138 -7.15 -11.33 -3.12
CA ILE A 138 -6.48 -10.98 -1.86
C ILE A 138 -7.51 -10.65 -0.78
N MET A 139 -8.49 -9.78 -1.08
CA MET A 139 -9.47 -9.33 -0.10
C MET A 139 -10.45 -10.41 0.37
N HIS A 140 -10.63 -11.47 -0.44
CA HIS A 140 -11.62 -12.51 -0.17
C HIS A 140 -10.99 -13.91 -0.02
N SER A 141 -9.68 -14.02 0.14
CA SER A 141 -9.00 -15.29 0.44
C SER A 141 -9.18 -15.72 1.90
N GLY A 142 -9.65 -14.83 2.78
CA GLY A 142 -9.89 -15.16 4.19
C GLY A 142 -8.60 -15.53 4.95
N ASN A 143 -7.46 -14.97 4.55
CA ASN A 143 -6.12 -15.33 5.04
C ASN A 143 -5.68 -16.77 4.73
N ASP A 144 -6.26 -17.41 3.72
CA ASP A 144 -5.82 -18.73 3.24
C ASP A 144 -4.95 -18.60 1.98
N GLU A 145 -3.72 -19.13 2.05
CA GLU A 145 -2.77 -19.13 0.94
C GLU A 145 -3.24 -20.00 -0.23
N THR A 146 -3.89 -21.13 0.06
CA THR A 146 -4.36 -22.07 -0.95
C THR A 146 -5.51 -21.46 -1.73
N LEU A 147 -6.51 -20.89 -1.04
CA LEU A 147 -7.61 -20.19 -1.69
C LEU A 147 -7.15 -18.99 -2.52
N LEU A 148 -6.09 -18.29 -2.08
CA LEU A 148 -5.51 -17.21 -2.87
C LEU A 148 -4.89 -17.75 -4.16
N ARG A 149 -4.07 -18.82 -4.09
CA ARG A 149 -3.44 -19.43 -5.27
C ARG A 149 -4.47 -20.01 -6.23
N ASP A 150 -5.44 -20.76 -5.73
CA ASP A 150 -6.53 -21.33 -6.54
C ASP A 150 -7.31 -20.24 -7.27
N SER A 151 -7.59 -19.13 -6.58
CA SER A 151 -8.23 -17.96 -7.18
C SER A 151 -7.36 -17.33 -8.28
N LEU A 152 -6.04 -17.26 -8.09
CA LEU A 152 -5.13 -16.75 -9.12
C LEU A 152 -5.03 -17.70 -10.33
N ASP A 153 -4.98 -19.01 -10.10
CA ASP A 153 -4.92 -20.01 -11.16
C ASP A 153 -6.20 -20.03 -12.00
N ALA A 154 -7.36 -19.74 -11.38
CA ALA A 154 -8.63 -19.58 -12.06
C ALA A 154 -8.67 -18.40 -13.06
N ILE A 155 -7.72 -17.46 -13.02
CA ILE A 155 -7.65 -16.34 -13.98
C ILE A 155 -7.49 -16.86 -15.41
N VAL A 156 -6.66 -17.87 -15.61
CA VAL A 156 -6.36 -18.41 -16.95
C VAL A 156 -7.59 -19.09 -17.53
N SER A 157 -8.19 -20.02 -16.77
CA SER A 157 -9.39 -20.75 -17.17
C SER A 157 -10.58 -19.82 -17.43
N HIS A 158 -10.76 -18.80 -16.58
CA HIS A 158 -11.79 -17.79 -16.77
C HIS A 158 -11.69 -17.09 -18.13
N TYR A 159 -10.49 -16.72 -18.57
CA TYR A 159 -10.30 -16.07 -19.88
C TYR A 159 -10.31 -17.04 -21.07
N GLN A 160 -10.14 -18.33 -20.85
CA GLN A 160 -10.42 -19.37 -21.84
C GLN A 160 -11.93 -19.64 -22.00
N GLY A 161 -12.76 -19.07 -21.12
CA GLY A 161 -14.22 -19.27 -21.10
C GLY A 161 -14.68 -20.41 -20.20
N TYR A 162 -13.77 -21.04 -19.46
CA TYR A 162 -14.09 -22.09 -18.50
C TYR A 162 -14.36 -21.46 -17.13
N HIS A 163 -15.59 -21.59 -16.63
CA HIS A 163 -16.04 -20.93 -15.41
C HIS A 163 -16.23 -21.87 -14.22
N GLU A 164 -15.76 -23.12 -14.31
CA GLU A 164 -15.89 -24.13 -13.24
C GLU A 164 -15.08 -23.76 -11.99
N SER A 165 -13.89 -23.18 -12.17
CA SER A 165 -13.03 -22.71 -11.08
C SER A 165 -13.40 -21.31 -10.57
N CYS A 166 -14.41 -20.65 -11.16
CA CYS A 166 -14.86 -19.35 -10.71
C CYS A 166 -15.70 -19.48 -9.44
N ARG A 167 -15.60 -18.51 -8.52
CA ARG A 167 -16.43 -18.49 -7.31
C ARG A 167 -17.92 -18.50 -7.67
N LEU A 168 -18.72 -19.25 -6.92
CA LEU A 168 -20.19 -19.34 -7.08
C LEU A 168 -20.90 -17.97 -7.02
N THR A 169 -20.33 -17.01 -6.30
CA THR A 169 -20.87 -15.64 -6.20
C THR A 169 -20.56 -14.76 -7.42
N SER A 170 -19.66 -15.20 -8.30
CA SER A 170 -19.22 -14.45 -9.48
C SER A 170 -20.35 -14.30 -10.49
N HIS A 171 -20.42 -13.13 -11.14
CA HIS A 171 -21.43 -12.85 -12.16
C HIS A 171 -21.39 -13.83 -13.34
N CYS A 172 -20.20 -14.33 -13.72
CA CYS A 172 -20.04 -15.31 -14.80
C CYS A 172 -20.66 -16.68 -14.51
N VAL A 173 -20.80 -17.05 -13.23
CA VAL A 173 -21.44 -18.31 -12.81
C VAL A 173 -22.93 -18.10 -12.58
N ARG A 174 -23.31 -17.00 -11.93
CA ARG A 174 -24.71 -16.71 -11.55
C ARG A 174 -25.61 -16.35 -12.72
N ASN A 175 -25.05 -15.87 -13.84
CA ASN A 175 -25.83 -15.43 -14.99
C ASN A 175 -25.73 -16.46 -16.12
N PRO A 176 -26.80 -17.23 -16.41
CA PRO A 176 -26.81 -18.22 -17.50
C PRO A 176 -26.60 -17.60 -18.90
N ARG A 177 -26.80 -16.29 -19.05
CA ARG A 177 -26.58 -15.53 -20.29
C ARG A 177 -25.29 -14.69 -20.22
N TYR A 178 -24.33 -15.10 -19.40
CA TYR A 178 -23.06 -14.41 -19.32
C TYR A 178 -22.34 -14.44 -20.67
N ALA A 179 -22.08 -13.26 -21.23
CA ALA A 179 -21.23 -13.08 -22.40
C ALA A 179 -19.89 -12.45 -21.94
N PRO A 180 -18.74 -13.02 -22.32
CA PRO A 180 -17.45 -12.41 -22.05
C PRO A 180 -17.36 -11.02 -22.68
N SER A 181 -17.02 -10.01 -21.87
CA SER A 181 -16.80 -8.64 -22.38
C SER A 181 -15.42 -8.43 -23.00
N ARG A 182 -14.55 -9.44 -22.91
CA ARG A 182 -13.16 -9.43 -23.38
C ARG A 182 -12.92 -10.57 -24.35
N VAL A 183 -11.87 -10.43 -25.17
CA VAL A 183 -11.46 -11.45 -26.14
C VAL A 183 -11.14 -12.76 -25.41
N LEU A 184 -11.65 -13.88 -25.90
CA LEU A 184 -11.31 -15.19 -25.33
C LEU A 184 -9.85 -15.57 -25.63
N LEU A 185 -9.22 -16.26 -24.70
CA LEU A 185 -7.90 -16.86 -24.91
C LEU A 185 -8.08 -18.21 -25.60
N THR A 186 -7.72 -18.23 -26.87
CA THR A 186 -7.77 -19.45 -27.70
C THR A 186 -6.38 -19.89 -28.15
N ASP A 187 -5.43 -18.95 -28.24
CA ASP A 187 -4.08 -19.24 -28.68
C ASP A 187 -3.25 -19.87 -27.54
N PRO A 188 -2.63 -21.03 -27.75
CA PRO A 188 -1.82 -21.69 -26.72
C PRO A 188 -0.65 -20.82 -26.22
N ILE A 189 -0.08 -19.96 -27.07
CA ILE A 189 1.01 -19.05 -26.68
C ILE A 189 0.49 -17.99 -25.70
N ALA A 190 -0.70 -17.45 -25.95
CA ALA A 190 -1.33 -16.47 -25.07
C ALA A 190 -1.67 -17.07 -23.70
N ILE A 191 -2.15 -18.31 -23.69
CA ILE A 191 -2.48 -19.08 -22.48
C ILE A 191 -1.20 -19.34 -21.67
N ASP A 192 -0.14 -19.81 -22.31
CA ASP A 192 1.15 -20.07 -21.67
C ASP A 192 1.78 -18.79 -21.10
N LEU A 193 1.77 -17.68 -21.85
CA LEU A 193 2.28 -16.38 -21.37
C LEU A 193 1.51 -15.89 -20.14
N LEU A 194 0.18 -15.99 -20.14
CA LEU A 194 -0.62 -15.58 -19.00
C LEU A 194 -0.40 -16.49 -17.80
N SER A 195 -0.37 -17.80 -18.01
CA SER A 195 -0.12 -18.79 -16.96
C SER A 195 1.23 -18.55 -16.29
N LYS A 196 2.30 -18.45 -17.09
CA LYS A 196 3.64 -18.11 -16.60
C LYS A 196 3.64 -16.80 -15.83
N PHE A 197 2.99 -15.77 -16.35
CA PHE A 197 2.89 -14.49 -15.66
C PHE A 197 2.24 -14.62 -14.28
N VAL A 198 1.11 -15.33 -14.15
CA VAL A 198 0.41 -15.53 -12.88
C VAL A 198 1.33 -16.22 -11.86
N HIS A 199 1.94 -17.34 -12.25
CA HIS A 199 2.83 -18.12 -11.39
C HIS A 199 4.13 -17.37 -11.04
N ASP A 200 4.59 -16.48 -11.92
CA ASP A 200 5.79 -15.68 -11.69
C ASP A 200 5.59 -14.48 -10.78
N THR A 201 4.33 -14.12 -10.49
CA THR A 201 4.04 -12.99 -9.62
C THR A 201 4.59 -13.20 -8.21
N SER A 202 4.98 -12.09 -7.57
CA SER A 202 5.40 -12.09 -6.16
C SER A 202 4.27 -12.54 -5.23
N ILE A 203 3.02 -12.31 -5.61
CA ILE A 203 1.81 -12.70 -4.88
C ILE A 203 1.68 -14.23 -4.87
N TYR A 204 1.84 -14.89 -6.03
CA TYR A 204 1.73 -16.34 -6.12
C TYR A 204 2.87 -17.03 -5.35
N LYS A 205 4.11 -16.51 -5.50
CA LYS A 205 5.30 -17.06 -4.85
C LYS A 205 5.30 -16.84 -3.33
N ASN A 206 4.83 -15.69 -2.86
CA ASN A 206 4.84 -15.31 -1.44
C ASN A 206 3.47 -14.78 -1.00
N PRO A 207 2.43 -15.65 -0.97
CA PRO A 207 1.05 -15.23 -0.69
C PRO A 207 0.92 -14.68 0.74
N HIS A 208 1.63 -15.28 1.70
CA HIS A 208 1.63 -14.87 3.11
C HIS A 208 1.87 -13.37 3.33
N LEU A 209 2.61 -12.69 2.44
CA LEU A 209 2.95 -11.27 2.58
C LEU A 209 1.80 -10.32 2.26
N VAL A 210 0.72 -10.79 1.65
CA VAL A 210 -0.42 -9.92 1.25
C VAL A 210 -1.77 -10.39 1.76
N LEU A 211 -1.81 -11.54 2.45
CA LEU A 211 -3.05 -12.18 2.90
C LEU A 211 -3.98 -11.27 3.68
N GLU A 212 -3.45 -10.40 4.54
CA GLU A 212 -4.28 -9.55 5.39
C GLU A 212 -4.89 -8.35 4.64
N GLY A 213 -4.58 -8.15 3.36
CA GLY A 213 -5.20 -7.10 2.56
C GLY A 213 -4.80 -5.67 2.96
N LEU A 214 -3.69 -5.51 3.69
CA LEU A 214 -3.31 -4.22 4.29
C LEU A 214 -2.72 -3.24 3.27
N SER A 215 -2.84 -1.93 3.56
CA SER A 215 -2.35 -0.85 2.70
C SER A 215 -1.72 0.25 3.55
N THR A 216 -0.71 0.94 3.03
CA THR A 216 -0.06 2.10 3.68
C THR A 216 -0.67 3.43 3.25
N SER A 217 -1.93 3.42 2.80
CA SER A 217 -2.62 4.62 2.31
C SER A 217 -2.70 5.74 3.35
N TYR A 218 -2.83 5.40 4.64
CA TYR A 218 -2.78 6.38 5.73
C TYR A 218 -1.39 6.95 5.95
N VAL A 219 -0.35 6.16 5.71
CA VAL A 219 1.04 6.64 5.75
C VAL A 219 1.29 7.66 4.63
N GLU A 220 0.81 7.41 3.41
CA GLU A 220 0.87 8.40 2.32
C GLU A 220 0.11 9.68 2.67
N ALA A 221 -1.06 9.56 3.30
CA ALA A 221 -1.85 10.70 3.77
C ALA A 221 -1.12 11.49 4.88
N ALA A 222 -0.48 10.80 5.83
CA ALA A 222 0.35 11.39 6.89
C ALA A 222 1.54 12.14 6.28
N ASN A 223 2.25 11.51 5.34
CA ASN A 223 3.36 12.12 4.60
C ASN A 223 2.92 13.37 3.83
N ASN A 224 1.71 13.39 3.28
CA ASN A 224 1.15 14.57 2.63
C ASN A 224 0.82 15.68 3.63
N ALA A 225 0.24 15.36 4.79
CA ALA A 225 -0.04 16.32 5.85
C ALA A 225 1.23 16.90 6.47
N LEU A 226 2.28 16.08 6.65
CA LEU A 226 3.58 16.50 7.16
C LEU A 226 4.21 17.62 6.32
N ARG A 227 4.00 17.60 4.99
CA ARG A 227 4.55 18.63 4.08
C ARG A 227 4.06 20.05 4.38
N SER A 228 2.94 20.21 5.09
CA SER A 228 2.49 21.53 5.56
C SER A 228 3.33 22.05 6.73
N PHE A 229 3.89 21.17 7.55
CA PHE A 229 4.74 21.51 8.71
C PHE A 229 6.22 21.55 8.35
N LEU A 230 6.64 20.63 7.48
CA LEU A 230 7.99 20.49 6.93
C LEU A 230 7.95 20.62 5.40
N PRO A 231 7.72 21.83 4.88
CA PRO A 231 7.77 22.07 3.45
C PRO A 231 9.15 21.74 2.90
N LYS A 232 9.16 20.89 1.88
CA LYS A 232 10.37 20.42 1.19
C LYS A 232 11.35 21.53 0.80
N ARG A 233 10.85 22.73 0.47
CA ARG A 233 11.65 23.85 -0.04
C ARG A 233 12.51 24.57 1.01
N HIS A 234 12.32 24.27 2.29
CA HIS A 234 13.03 24.93 3.38
C HIS A 234 13.96 23.97 4.11
N SER A 235 15.15 24.45 4.46
CA SER A 235 16.05 23.76 5.40
C SER A 235 15.73 24.20 6.83
N PHE A 236 15.78 23.26 7.76
CA PHE A 236 15.55 23.50 9.19
C PHE A 236 16.79 23.07 10.00
N GLY A 237 17.04 23.72 11.14
CA GLY A 237 17.99 23.20 12.15
C GLY A 237 17.43 21.95 12.84
N ASP A 238 18.26 21.20 13.58
CA ASP A 238 17.83 19.93 14.21
C ASP A 238 16.66 20.13 15.18
N THR A 239 16.76 21.09 16.11
CA THR A 239 15.69 21.41 17.05
C THR A 239 14.42 21.87 16.34
N SER A 240 14.53 22.78 15.38
CA SER A 240 13.34 23.25 14.63
C SER A 240 12.70 22.16 13.80
N PHE A 241 13.49 21.18 13.33
CA PHE A 241 13.00 20.04 12.59
C PHE A 241 12.18 19.12 13.50
N GLN A 242 12.74 18.73 14.66
CA GLN A 242 12.04 17.87 15.62
C GLN A 242 10.75 18.52 16.13
N VAL A 243 10.79 19.78 16.56
CA VAL A 243 9.59 20.49 17.04
C VAL A 243 8.47 20.53 15.99
N ARG A 244 8.83 20.64 14.70
CA ARG A 244 7.84 20.60 13.60
C ARG A 244 7.28 19.21 13.36
N VAL A 245 8.08 18.16 13.56
CA VAL A 245 7.62 16.76 13.56
C VAL A 245 6.64 16.56 14.71
N ASP A 246 6.99 16.97 15.92
CA ASP A 246 6.15 16.82 17.11
C ASP A 246 4.81 17.55 16.95
N LEU A 247 4.83 18.79 16.46
CA LEU A 247 3.62 19.56 16.15
C LEU A 247 2.76 18.89 15.07
N PHE A 248 3.39 18.30 14.06
CA PHE A 248 2.67 17.52 13.05
C PHE A 248 2.01 16.28 13.66
N ILE A 249 2.72 15.53 14.51
CA ILE A 249 2.22 14.31 15.15
C ILE A 249 0.98 14.63 15.99
N LEU A 250 1.05 15.68 16.82
CA LEU A 250 -0.08 16.15 17.62
C LEU A 250 -1.26 16.54 16.73
N HIS A 251 -1.00 17.31 15.67
CA HIS A 251 -2.03 17.70 14.71
C HIS A 251 -2.67 16.50 14.01
N TRP A 252 -1.88 15.52 13.58
CA TRP A 252 -2.33 14.33 12.89
C TRP A 252 -3.19 13.46 13.81
N ASN A 253 -2.67 13.14 15.00
CA ASN A 253 -3.36 12.28 15.97
C ASN A 253 -4.71 12.85 16.41
N GLU A 254 -4.83 14.17 16.51
CA GLU A 254 -6.11 14.82 16.82
C GLU A 254 -7.11 14.75 15.64
N ASN A 255 -6.63 14.79 14.39
CA ASN A 255 -7.48 15.05 13.23
C ASN A 255 -7.65 13.87 12.24
N VAL A 256 -6.90 12.78 12.35
CA VAL A 256 -6.88 11.70 11.35
C VAL A 256 -8.23 11.01 11.18
N ASN A 257 -8.94 10.73 12.28
CA ASN A 257 -10.22 10.02 12.28
C ASN A 257 -11.43 10.94 12.39
N ARG A 258 -11.28 12.21 12.01
CA ARG A 258 -12.38 13.18 12.10
C ARG A 258 -13.60 12.73 11.28
N PRO A 259 -14.83 12.85 11.83
CA PRO A 259 -16.03 12.34 11.17
C PRO A 259 -16.35 13.08 9.88
N PHE A 260 -17.04 12.41 8.96
CA PHE A 260 -17.54 13.03 7.74
C PHE A 260 -18.84 13.80 8.03
N LYS A 261 -18.91 15.07 7.61
CA LYS A 261 -20.10 15.92 7.75
C LYS A 261 -21.16 15.67 6.67
N ARG A 262 -20.74 15.41 5.42
CA ARG A 262 -21.64 15.17 4.27
C ARG A 262 -20.97 14.30 3.22
N ALA A 263 -21.74 13.46 2.55
CA ALA A 263 -21.37 12.84 1.27
C ALA A 263 -22.23 13.50 0.18
N VAL A 264 -21.61 14.27 -0.71
CA VAL A 264 -22.32 14.78 -1.90
C VAL A 264 -22.17 13.73 -2.98
N VAL A 265 -23.25 13.00 -3.29
CA VAL A 265 -23.31 12.12 -4.47
C VAL A 265 -23.57 13.03 -5.66
N PRO A 266 -22.60 13.26 -6.57
CA PRO A 266 -22.92 13.93 -7.82
C PRO A 266 -23.93 13.06 -8.57
N GLN A 267 -25.12 13.60 -8.86
CA GLN A 267 -26.06 12.96 -9.78
C GLN A 267 -25.57 13.24 -11.20
N ASN A 268 -24.58 12.49 -11.68
CA ASN A 268 -24.22 12.50 -13.10
C ASN A 268 -24.70 11.18 -13.72
N GLU A 269 -25.74 11.27 -14.54
CA GLU A 269 -26.35 10.12 -15.21
C GLU A 269 -25.43 9.49 -16.28
N GLY A 270 -24.40 10.23 -16.74
CA GLY A 270 -23.47 9.80 -17.80
C GLY A 270 -22.25 8.99 -17.35
N THR A 271 -21.88 9.00 -16.06
CA THR A 271 -20.68 8.31 -15.55
C THR A 271 -20.91 7.62 -14.20
N PRO A 272 -21.56 6.43 -14.17
CA PRO A 272 -21.90 5.72 -12.93
C PRO A 272 -20.70 5.40 -12.01
N ARG A 273 -19.47 5.35 -12.54
CA ARG A 273 -18.23 5.10 -11.79
C ARG A 273 -17.70 6.32 -11.03
N GLU A 274 -18.13 7.54 -11.36
CA GLU A 274 -17.74 8.77 -10.65
C GLU A 274 -18.67 9.10 -9.47
N ASN A 275 -19.74 8.32 -9.26
CA ASN A 275 -20.72 8.53 -8.21
C ASN A 275 -20.26 8.11 -6.80
N SER A 276 -18.95 8.00 -6.56
CA SER A 276 -18.43 7.95 -5.20
C SER A 276 -18.52 9.36 -4.61
N GLY A 277 -19.53 9.58 -3.77
CA GLY A 277 -19.80 10.93 -3.26
C GLY A 277 -18.57 11.55 -2.58
N ARG A 278 -18.29 12.83 -2.85
CA ARG A 278 -17.20 13.54 -2.16
C ARG A 278 -17.55 13.64 -0.69
N LYS A 279 -16.76 12.96 0.15
CA LYS A 279 -16.90 12.98 1.60
C LYS A 279 -16.21 14.23 2.15
N TYR A 280 -16.99 15.15 2.71
CA TYR A 280 -16.45 16.33 3.38
C TYR A 280 -16.22 16.03 4.86
N GLN A 281 -14.97 16.08 5.30
CA GLN A 281 -14.61 15.89 6.70
C GLN A 281 -15.06 17.10 7.56
N SER A 282 -15.29 16.87 8.84
CA SER A 282 -15.52 17.94 9.81
C SER A 282 -14.33 18.91 9.87
N LYS A 283 -14.59 20.11 10.42
CA LYS A 283 -13.54 21.13 10.61
C LYS A 283 -12.46 20.54 11.52
N LYS A 284 -11.18 20.83 11.21
CA LYS A 284 -10.07 20.45 12.06
C LYS A 284 -10.19 21.15 13.41
N THR A 285 -9.76 20.46 14.46
CA THR A 285 -9.59 21.02 15.79
C THR A 285 -8.10 21.23 16.05
N PHE A 286 -7.80 22.11 17.01
CA PHE A 286 -6.44 22.50 17.38
C PHE A 286 -6.26 22.50 18.91
N GLN A 287 -6.90 21.56 19.60
CA GLN A 287 -6.84 21.46 21.07
C GLN A 287 -5.42 21.20 21.56
N TYR A 288 -4.58 20.53 20.75
CA TYR A 288 -3.17 20.36 21.04
C TYR A 288 -2.43 21.70 21.23
N LEU A 289 -2.80 22.77 20.51
CA LEU A 289 -2.19 24.09 20.68
C LEU A 289 -2.56 24.72 22.02
N GLU A 290 -3.82 24.58 22.44
CA GLU A 290 -4.29 25.09 23.73
C GLU A 290 -3.56 24.38 24.87
N LYS A 291 -3.40 23.05 24.79
CA LYS A 291 -2.67 22.27 25.78
C LYS A 291 -1.19 22.68 25.87
N ILE A 292 -0.52 22.84 24.73
CA ILE A 292 0.88 23.32 24.70
C ILE A 292 0.97 24.70 25.36
N TRP A 293 0.04 25.60 25.05
CA TRP A 293 0.03 26.95 25.60
C TRP A 293 -0.17 26.95 27.12
N ILE A 294 -1.10 26.16 27.64
CA ILE A 294 -1.33 26.01 29.08
C ILE A 294 -0.08 25.44 29.76
N SER A 295 0.48 24.34 29.24
CA SER A 295 1.69 23.73 29.81
C SER A 295 2.89 24.68 29.78
N TYR A 296 2.99 25.57 28.78
CA TYR A 296 4.03 26.59 28.74
C TYR A 296 3.84 27.68 29.80
N LEU A 297 2.60 28.06 30.10
CA LEU A 297 2.30 29.06 31.13
C LEU A 297 2.43 28.51 32.56
N GLU A 298 2.29 27.19 32.74
CA GLU A 298 2.42 26.51 34.03
C GLU A 298 3.86 26.09 34.38
N ALA A 299 4.79 26.18 33.42
CA ALA A 299 6.22 25.86 33.58
C ALA A 299 7.04 27.08 34.02
#